data_AF-A0A4R1RIM8-F1
#
_entry.id   AF-A0A4R1RIM8-F1
#
_cell.length_a   1.000
_cell.length_b   1.000
_cell.length_c   1.000
_cell.angle_alpha   90.00
_cell.angle_beta   90.00
_cell.angle_gamma   90.00
#
_symmetry.space_group_name_H-M   'P 1'
#
loop_
_entity.id
_entity.type
_entity.pdbx_description
1 polymer ?
#
loop_
_entity_poly.entity_id
_entity_poly.type
_entity_poly.pdbx_seq_one_letter_code
_entity_poly.pdbx_strand_id
1 'polypeptide(L)'
;MIHSYRHRYGVVPGDPAYAPLEALLAKQPPISVPTIVLLGADDGVDPPPSQDEEAKHFTGPHTRRMLPRVGHNVPQEVPTVFASATRELREMG
;
A
#
# COMPACT_ATOMS: atom_id res chain seq x y z
N MET A 1 18.24 -15.53 -6.85
CA MET A 1 17.24 -14.64 -6.21
C MET A 1 17.17 -13.30 -6.95
N ILE A 2 16.76 -13.27 -8.24
CA ILE A 2 16.63 -12.02 -9.02
C ILE A 2 15.34 -12.03 -9.88
N HIS A 3 14.70 -13.21 -10.04
CA HIS A 3 13.53 -13.37 -10.90
C HIS A 3 12.35 -12.47 -10.52
N SER A 4 12.04 -12.34 -9.22
CA SER A 4 10.95 -11.47 -8.75
C SER A 4 11.13 -10.01 -9.21
N TYR A 5 12.33 -9.46 -9.08
CA TYR A 5 12.64 -8.11 -9.56
C TYR A 5 12.58 -8.00 -11.08
N ARG A 6 13.14 -8.99 -11.81
CA ARG A 6 13.08 -9.00 -13.27
C ARG A 6 11.65 -9.08 -13.78
N HIS A 7 10.79 -9.86 -13.12
CA HIS A 7 9.37 -9.96 -13.47
C HIS A 7 8.64 -8.65 -13.16
N ARG A 8 8.79 -8.11 -11.94
CA ARG A 8 8.15 -6.85 -11.51
C ARG A 8 8.48 -5.69 -12.44
N TYR A 9 9.69 -5.66 -13.00
CA TYR A 9 10.12 -4.63 -13.95
C TYR A 9 9.98 -5.05 -15.43
N GLY A 10 9.26 -6.13 -15.74
CA GLY A 10 8.97 -6.56 -17.12
C GLY A 10 10.15 -7.08 -17.94
N VAL A 11 11.28 -7.40 -17.29
CA VAL A 11 12.53 -7.89 -17.92
C VAL A 11 12.46 -9.40 -18.22
N VAL A 12 11.50 -10.12 -17.63
CA VAL A 12 11.17 -11.51 -17.95
C VAL A 12 9.66 -11.71 -17.90
N PRO A 13 9.09 -12.65 -18.69
CA PRO A 13 7.66 -12.94 -18.65
C PRO A 13 7.22 -13.50 -17.28
N GLY A 14 5.97 -13.21 -16.94
CA GLY A 14 5.28 -13.81 -15.79
C GLY A 14 4.73 -15.19 -16.08
N ASP A 15 4.08 -15.76 -15.07
CA ASP A 15 3.32 -17.00 -15.23
C ASP A 15 2.03 -16.70 -16.03
N PRO A 16 1.82 -17.34 -17.20
CA PRO A 16 0.64 -17.11 -18.04
C PRO A 16 -0.70 -17.36 -17.34
N ALA A 17 -0.73 -18.20 -16.29
CA ALA A 17 -1.95 -18.46 -15.53
C ALA A 17 -2.49 -17.19 -14.84
N TYR A 18 -1.61 -16.23 -14.52
CA TYR A 18 -1.98 -14.96 -13.86
C TYR A 18 -2.10 -13.79 -14.83
N ALA A 19 -1.78 -13.96 -16.12
CA ALA A 19 -1.84 -12.88 -17.11
C ALA A 19 -3.20 -12.15 -17.18
N PRO A 20 -4.37 -12.85 -17.07
CA PRO A 20 -5.66 -12.16 -16.99
C PRO A 20 -5.79 -11.26 -15.75
N LEU A 21 -5.28 -11.69 -14.61
CA LEU A 21 -5.34 -10.92 -13.36
C LEU A 21 -4.40 -9.70 -13.41
N GLU A 22 -3.19 -9.88 -13.91
CA GLU A 22 -2.23 -8.79 -14.14
C GLU A 22 -2.83 -7.72 -15.08
N ALA A 23 -3.51 -8.14 -16.16
CA ALA A 23 -4.19 -7.23 -17.07
C ALA A 23 -5.37 -6.46 -16.42
N LEU A 24 -6.02 -7.03 -15.40
CA LEU A 24 -7.03 -6.34 -14.62
C LEU A 24 -6.40 -5.34 -13.65
N LEU A 25 -5.36 -5.74 -12.92
CA LEU A 25 -4.66 -4.88 -11.97
C LEU A 25 -3.93 -3.71 -12.66
N ALA A 26 -3.41 -3.91 -13.87
CA ALA A 26 -2.77 -2.87 -14.68
C ALA A 26 -3.71 -1.69 -15.03
N LYS A 27 -5.03 -1.91 -15.00
CA LYS A 27 -6.04 -0.85 -15.15
C LYS A 27 -6.23 0.00 -13.89
N GLN A 28 -5.56 -0.37 -12.79
CA GLN A 28 -5.63 0.29 -11.48
C GLN A 28 -7.09 0.46 -11.02
N PRO A 29 -7.83 -0.65 -10.82
CA PRO A 29 -9.22 -0.58 -10.42
C PRO A 29 -9.37 0.18 -9.09
N PRO A 30 -10.49 0.91 -8.91
CA PRO A 30 -10.69 1.71 -7.71
C PRO A 30 -10.83 0.83 -6.46
N ILE A 31 -10.32 1.32 -5.34
CA ILE A 31 -10.48 0.71 -4.02
C ILE A 31 -11.71 1.36 -3.37
N SER A 32 -12.82 0.62 -3.33
CA SER A 32 -14.11 1.14 -2.84
C SER A 32 -14.40 0.81 -1.37
N VAL A 33 -13.56 0.00 -0.73
CA VAL A 33 -13.69 -0.38 0.68
C VAL A 33 -13.07 0.66 1.61
N PRO A 34 -13.52 0.78 2.88
CA PRO A 34 -12.85 1.61 3.86
C PRO A 34 -11.34 1.31 3.92
N THR A 35 -10.52 2.35 3.97
CA THR A 35 -9.06 2.22 3.93
C THR A 35 -8.37 3.24 4.84
N ILE A 36 -7.38 2.78 5.61
CA ILE A 36 -6.44 3.63 6.35
C ILE A 36 -5.03 3.35 5.83
N VAL A 37 -4.39 4.37 5.25
CA VAL A 37 -2.99 4.32 4.80
C VAL A 37 -2.09 4.86 5.90
N LEU A 38 -1.14 4.06 6.38
CA LEU A 38 -0.14 4.44 7.38
C LEU A 38 1.22 4.53 6.72
N LEU A 39 1.88 5.68 6.85
CA LEU A 39 3.19 5.95 6.24
C LEU A 39 4.18 6.34 7.32
N GLY A 40 5.33 5.69 7.35
CA GLY A 40 6.46 6.11 8.18
C GLY A 40 7.13 7.33 7.56
N ALA A 41 7.17 8.45 8.27
CA ALA A 41 7.79 9.68 7.76
C ALA A 41 9.30 9.53 7.53
N ASP A 42 9.93 8.58 8.21
CA ASP A 42 11.37 8.32 8.17
C ASP A 42 11.65 7.00 7.41
N ASP A 43 10.72 6.56 6.55
CA ASP A 43 10.90 5.39 5.69
C ASP A 43 12.05 5.62 4.70
N GLY A 44 13.17 4.92 4.93
CA GLY A 44 14.35 4.97 4.05
C GLY A 44 14.29 4.00 2.86
N VAL A 45 13.27 3.14 2.77
CA VAL A 45 13.09 2.18 1.66
C VAL A 45 12.19 2.80 0.58
N ASP A 46 11.07 3.38 0.99
CA ASP A 46 10.15 4.09 0.11
C ASP A 46 9.65 5.37 0.80
N PRO A 47 10.45 6.46 0.77
CA PRO A 47 10.11 7.69 1.47
C PRO A 47 8.75 8.24 1.01
N PRO A 48 7.83 8.55 1.94
CA PRO A 48 6.50 8.95 1.55
C PRO A 48 6.50 10.31 0.86
N PRO A 49 5.73 10.48 -0.24
CA PRO A 49 5.58 11.77 -0.88
C PRO A 49 4.85 12.76 0.04
N SER A 50 5.14 14.04 -0.08
CA SER A 50 4.44 15.09 0.69
C SER A 50 2.97 15.21 0.28
N GLN A 51 2.68 15.06 -1.02
CA GLN A 51 1.33 15.06 -1.58
C GLN A 51 0.78 13.64 -1.72
N ASP A 52 -0.53 13.50 -1.58
CA ASP A 52 -1.24 12.23 -1.71
C ASP A 52 -1.81 12.06 -3.12
N GLU A 53 -0.93 11.77 -4.08
CA GLU A 53 -1.30 11.53 -5.48
C GLU A 53 -2.16 10.26 -5.67
N GLU A 54 -2.11 9.35 -4.69
CA GLU A 54 -2.80 8.06 -4.72
C GLU A 54 -4.23 8.14 -4.21
N ALA A 55 -4.60 9.23 -3.52
CA ALA A 55 -5.96 9.47 -3.03
C ALA A 55 -7.05 9.21 -4.09
N LYS A 56 -6.76 9.53 -5.36
CA LYS A 56 -7.66 9.33 -6.51
C LYS A 56 -8.07 7.86 -6.75
N HIS A 57 -7.31 6.89 -6.25
CA HIS A 57 -7.60 5.47 -6.41
C HIS A 57 -8.60 4.96 -5.35
N PHE A 58 -8.81 5.71 -4.27
CA PHE A 58 -9.76 5.36 -3.22
C PHE A 58 -11.12 6.03 -3.48
N THR A 59 -12.13 5.22 -3.72
CA THR A 59 -13.51 5.68 -3.97
C THR A 59 -14.45 5.48 -2.78
N GLY A 60 -14.00 4.73 -1.77
CA GLY A 60 -14.66 4.61 -0.47
C GLY A 60 -14.06 5.53 0.61
N PRO A 61 -14.46 5.36 1.89
CA PRO A 61 -13.84 6.08 2.99
C PRO A 61 -12.33 5.85 3.05
N HIS A 62 -11.56 6.94 3.04
CA HIS A 62 -10.10 6.89 2.99
C HIS A 62 -9.50 7.87 3.99
N THR A 63 -8.48 7.41 4.72
CA THR A 63 -7.66 8.27 5.59
C THR A 63 -6.20 7.95 5.39
N ARG A 64 -5.37 8.98 5.24
CA ARG A 64 -3.91 8.88 5.14
C ARG A 64 -3.24 9.48 6.38
N ARG A 65 -2.26 8.78 6.95
CA ARG A 65 -1.54 9.20 8.16
C ARG A 65 -0.04 9.14 7.98
N MET A 66 0.62 10.25 8.29
CA MET A 66 2.08 10.37 8.36
C MET A 66 2.53 10.17 9.81
N LEU A 67 3.40 9.19 10.05
CA LEU A 67 3.87 8.82 11.38
C LEU A 67 5.33 9.30 11.56
N PRO A 68 5.57 10.36 12.36
CA PRO A 68 6.92 10.87 12.55
C PRO A 68 7.78 9.88 13.34
N ARG A 69 9.08 9.77 13.01
CA ARG A 69 10.03 8.87 13.68
C ARG A 69 9.71 7.38 13.52
N VAL A 70 9.04 7.03 12.42
CA VAL A 70 8.69 5.65 12.06
C VAL A 70 9.21 5.39 10.65
N GLY A 71 9.86 4.26 10.46
CA GLY A 71 10.37 3.77 9.19
C GLY A 71 9.37 2.86 8.45
N HIS A 72 9.92 1.95 7.66
CA HIS A 72 9.15 1.14 6.71
C HIS A 72 8.19 0.14 7.38
N ASN A 73 8.52 -0.36 8.58
CA ASN A 73 7.78 -1.47 9.18
C ASN A 73 6.90 -0.99 10.34
N VAL A 74 5.88 -0.20 10.00
CA VAL A 74 4.90 0.36 10.96
C VAL A 74 4.37 -0.68 11.97
N PRO A 75 3.95 -1.91 11.56
CA PRO A 75 3.48 -2.93 12.52
C PRO A 75 4.51 -3.31 13.59
N GLN A 76 5.80 -3.32 13.23
CA GLN A 76 6.89 -3.69 14.14
C GLN A 76 7.37 -2.50 14.96
N GLU A 77 7.45 -1.31 14.35
CA GLU A 77 8.04 -0.13 14.98
C GLU A 77 7.07 0.58 15.95
N VAL A 78 5.78 0.61 15.60
CA VAL A 78 4.72 1.24 16.41
C VAL A 78 3.48 0.34 16.50
N PRO A 79 3.61 -0.86 17.10
CA PRO A 79 2.56 -1.89 17.10
C PRO A 79 1.22 -1.40 17.68
N THR A 80 1.26 -0.53 18.70
CA THR A 80 0.05 0.04 19.30
C THR A 80 -0.71 0.95 18.33
N VAL A 81 0.01 1.75 17.53
CA VAL A 81 -0.60 2.63 16.51
C VAL A 81 -1.22 1.78 15.40
N PHE A 82 -0.48 0.77 14.94
CA PHE A 82 -0.97 -0.17 13.92
C PHE A 82 -2.23 -0.93 14.37
N ALA A 83 -2.23 -1.49 15.58
CA ALA A 83 -3.38 -2.21 16.14
C ALA A 83 -4.59 -1.29 16.32
N SER A 84 -4.37 -0.05 16.75
CA SER A 84 -5.44 0.95 16.88
C SER A 84 -6.05 1.30 15.53
N ALA A 85 -5.24 1.51 14.49
CA ALA A 85 -5.73 1.76 13.13
C ALA A 85 -6.51 0.55 12.58
N THR A 86 -6.07 -0.68 12.88
CA THR A 86 -6.80 -1.89 12.46
C THR A 86 -8.17 -1.99 13.14
N ARG A 87 -8.25 -1.68 14.43
CA ARG A 87 -9.53 -1.62 15.15
C ARG A 87 -10.44 -0.55 14.59
N GLU A 88 -9.90 0.65 14.36
CA GLU A 88 -10.64 1.76 13.77
C GLU A 88 -11.18 1.40 12.37
N LEU A 89 -10.35 0.80 11.51
CA LEU A 89 -10.75 0.34 10.20
C LEU A 89 -11.95 -0.62 10.27
N ARG A 90 -11.95 -1.53 11.25
CA ARG A 90 -13.08 -2.44 11.49
C ARG A 90 -14.35 -1.70 11.90
N GLU A 91 -14.24 -0.56 12.57
CA GLU A 91 -15.38 0.26 13.00
C GLU A 91 -15.90 1.19 11.88
N MET A 92 -15.16 1.35 10.78
CA MET A 92 -15.56 2.13 9.60
C MET A 92 -16.53 1.39 8.64
N GLY A 93 -16.85 0.12 8.91
CA GLY A 93 -17.70 -0.73 8.07
C GLY A 93 -18.61 -1.67 8.86
#